data_AF-A0A6M1NG56-F1
#
_entry.id   AF-A0A6M1NG56-F1
#
_cell.length_a   1.000
_cell.length_b   1.000
_cell.length_c   1.000
_cell.angle_alpha   90.00
_cell.angle_beta   90.00
_cell.angle_gamma   90.00
#
_symmetry.space_group_name_H-M   'P 1'
#
loop_
_entity.id
_entity.type
_entity.pdbx_description
1 polymer ?
#
loop_
_entity_poly.entity_id
_entity_poly.type
_entity_poly.pdbx_seq_one_letter_code
_entity_poly.pdbx_strand_id
1 'polypeptide(L)'
;MKNQILYAGLIFLYSCISCTSQNKKVRLRVDVPIGGDKIVSIFNLSNGTQVYEDTLRGQLVLDSLTYGIHLLTIMWDRDVITPDEFKSLRPHTLDNPSYYSLQKRVFIDPKRDGAIHLYTPAGVTKEMLEEQLLSNERTFTPSIEVEGKQAQLYEAYESIWHRFRQQYHSQRDTLKKLLYHYNDKNDLQQAAAVNSQIKDLWTSTILPQYEKEEKRFLIEHANNVIVPFILHNRITSQEIYQSFKPVIDAMPEKYRELSFIKGLAKLRSGN
;
A
#
# COMPACT_ATOMS: atom_id res chain seq x y z
N MET A 1 -27.81 53.34 6.41
CA MET A 1 -27.87 52.47 5.21
C MET A 1 -26.53 52.27 4.47
N LYS A 2 -25.39 52.89 4.86
CA LYS A 2 -24.08 52.65 4.21
C LYS A 2 -23.32 51.41 4.72
N ASN A 3 -23.64 50.88 5.90
CA ASN A 3 -22.93 49.72 6.48
C ASN A 3 -23.50 48.35 6.09
N GLN A 4 -24.72 48.25 5.57
CA GLN A 4 -25.32 46.96 5.20
C GLN A 4 -24.83 46.44 3.83
N ILE A 5 -24.39 47.33 2.94
CA ILE A 5 -23.87 46.98 1.60
C ILE A 5 -22.46 46.36 1.71
N LEU A 6 -21.66 46.77 2.69
CA LEU A 6 -20.31 46.23 2.94
C LEU A 6 -20.33 44.80 3.47
N TYR A 7 -21.29 44.45 4.33
CA TYR A 7 -21.44 43.08 4.84
C TYR A 7 -21.97 42.12 3.77
N ALA A 8 -22.88 42.56 2.91
CA ALA A 8 -23.36 41.75 1.79
C ALA A 8 -22.23 41.47 0.76
N GLY A 9 -21.37 42.45 0.47
CA GLY A 9 -20.20 42.27 -0.40
C GLY A 9 -19.13 41.32 0.15
N LEU A 10 -18.88 41.37 1.47
CA LEU A 10 -17.93 40.47 2.15
C LEU A 10 -18.42 39.02 2.23
N ILE A 11 -19.73 38.80 2.40
CA ILE A 11 -20.33 37.45 2.41
C ILE A 11 -20.34 36.85 1.00
N PHE A 12 -20.58 37.65 -0.05
CA PHE A 12 -20.52 37.19 -1.45
C PHE A 12 -19.07 36.89 -1.89
N LEU A 13 -18.08 37.68 -1.46
CA LEU A 13 -16.67 37.37 -1.71
C LEU A 13 -16.21 36.09 -0.99
N TYR A 14 -16.67 35.84 0.24
CA TYR A 14 -16.34 34.60 0.97
C TYR A 14 -16.95 33.35 0.33
N SER A 15 -18.17 33.45 -0.20
CA SER A 15 -18.84 32.32 -0.86
C SER A 15 -18.30 32.02 -2.27
N CYS A 16 -17.73 33.01 -2.96
CA CYS A 16 -17.04 32.78 -4.24
C CYS A 16 -15.61 32.20 -4.09
N ILE A 17 -14.93 32.41 -2.97
CA ILE A 17 -13.58 31.85 -2.74
C ILE A 17 -13.65 30.41 -2.19
N SER A 18 -14.76 30.01 -1.57
CA SER A 18 -14.98 28.62 -1.13
C SER A 18 -15.41 27.64 -2.22
N CYS A 19 -15.51 28.06 -3.50
CA CYS A 19 -15.94 27.22 -4.61
C CYS A 19 -14.92 27.08 -5.76
N THR A 20 -13.63 27.32 -5.53
CA THR A 20 -12.58 27.18 -6.56
C THR A 20 -11.51 26.12 -6.30
N SER A 21 -11.73 25.22 -5.34
CA SER A 21 -11.02 23.94 -5.32
C SER A 21 -11.91 22.87 -5.93
N GLN A 22 -12.11 22.91 -7.25
CA GLN A 22 -12.52 21.70 -7.95
C GLN A 22 -11.41 20.68 -7.73
N ASN A 23 -11.58 19.78 -6.77
CA ASN A 23 -10.75 18.60 -6.67
C ASN A 23 -10.79 17.94 -8.05
N LYS A 24 -9.61 17.80 -8.65
CA LYS A 24 -9.49 17.23 -9.98
C LYS A 24 -9.84 15.75 -9.91
N LYS A 25 -10.36 15.23 -11.02
CA LYS A 25 -10.90 13.88 -11.07
C LYS A 25 -9.76 12.90 -11.28
N VAL A 26 -9.71 11.86 -10.45
CA VAL A 26 -8.79 10.73 -10.65
C VAL A 26 -9.56 9.62 -11.33
N ARG A 27 -9.09 9.17 -12.49
CA ARG A 27 -9.71 8.07 -13.23
C ARG A 27 -9.08 6.76 -12.82
N LEU A 28 -9.87 5.83 -12.32
CA LEU A 28 -9.44 4.49 -11.97
C LEU A 28 -9.96 3.49 -13.00
N ARG A 29 -9.03 2.74 -13.60
CA ARG A 29 -9.33 1.58 -14.44
C ARG A 29 -8.74 0.34 -13.77
N VAL A 30 -9.49 -0.75 -13.78
CA VAL A 30 -9.09 -2.01 -13.17
C VAL A 30 -9.30 -3.14 -14.19
N ASP A 31 -8.21 -3.73 -14.64
CA ASP A 31 -8.19 -4.81 -15.62
C ASP A 31 -7.66 -6.09 -14.93
N VAL A 32 -8.54 -6.79 -14.21
CA VAL A 32 -8.26 -8.08 -13.55
C VAL A 32 -9.11 -9.19 -14.18
N PRO A 33 -8.65 -10.45 -14.23
CA PRO A 33 -9.30 -11.55 -14.97
C PRO A 33 -10.50 -12.11 -14.20
N ILE A 34 -11.32 -11.24 -13.63
CA ILE A 34 -12.48 -11.58 -12.82
C ILE A 34 -13.73 -11.20 -13.62
N GLY A 35 -14.65 -12.14 -13.82
CA GLY A 35 -15.98 -11.86 -14.38
C GLY A 35 -16.90 -11.14 -13.40
N GLY A 36 -18.03 -10.62 -13.87
CA GLY A 36 -19.08 -10.05 -13.01
C GLY A 36 -18.73 -8.73 -12.30
N ASP A 37 -19.65 -8.33 -11.42
CA ASP A 37 -19.53 -7.10 -10.61
C ASP A 37 -18.38 -7.23 -9.61
N LYS A 38 -17.61 -6.15 -9.48
CA LYS A 38 -16.49 -6.01 -8.55
C LYS A 38 -16.76 -4.82 -7.66
N ILE A 39 -16.47 -4.93 -6.37
CA ILE A 39 -16.55 -3.81 -5.45
C ILE A 39 -15.16 -3.19 -5.34
N VAL A 40 -15.09 -1.88 -5.46
CA VAL A 40 -13.86 -1.12 -5.24
C VAL A 40 -14.05 -0.25 -4.01
N SER A 41 -13.24 -0.48 -2.98
CA SER A 41 -13.21 0.35 -1.77
C SER A 41 -11.84 1.01 -1.64
N ILE A 42 -11.81 2.30 -1.27
CA ILE A 42 -10.58 3.09 -1.10
C ILE A 42 -10.52 3.61 0.32
N PHE A 43 -9.40 3.37 0.99
CA PHE A 43 -9.16 3.82 2.36
C PHE A 43 -8.00 4.81 2.39
N ASN A 44 -8.15 5.91 3.12
CA ASN A 44 -7.03 6.80 3.41
C ASN A 44 -6.17 6.14 4.51
N LEU A 45 -4.88 5.89 4.22
CA LEU A 45 -4.01 5.18 5.16
C LEU A 45 -3.54 6.02 6.34
N SER A 46 -3.64 7.35 6.27
CA SER A 46 -3.26 8.23 7.39
C SER A 46 -4.27 8.21 8.54
N ASN A 47 -5.54 7.89 8.27
CA ASN A 47 -6.60 7.90 9.30
C ASN A 47 -7.50 6.66 9.29
N GLY A 48 -7.31 5.73 8.34
CA GLY A 48 -8.09 4.50 8.19
C GLY A 48 -9.50 4.69 7.63
N THR A 49 -9.90 5.92 7.25
CA THR A 49 -11.27 6.17 6.79
C THR A 49 -11.49 5.65 5.38
N GLN A 50 -12.59 4.94 5.16
CA GLN A 50 -13.09 4.65 3.82
C GLN A 50 -13.55 5.95 3.16
N VAL A 51 -12.90 6.33 2.07
CA VAL A 51 -13.17 7.58 1.34
C VAL A 51 -14.00 7.36 0.08
N TYR A 52 -14.08 6.11 -0.39
CA TYR A 52 -14.85 5.74 -1.58
C TYR A 52 -15.23 4.26 -1.54
N GLU A 53 -16.43 3.93 -2.02
CA GLU A 53 -16.83 2.57 -2.34
C GLU A 53 -17.86 2.59 -3.47
N ASP A 54 -17.65 1.77 -4.50
CA ASP A 54 -18.59 1.63 -5.60
C ASP A 54 -18.40 0.30 -6.33
N THR A 55 -19.40 -0.08 -7.13
CA THR A 55 -19.31 -1.22 -8.04
C THR A 55 -18.59 -0.81 -9.33
N LEU A 56 -17.51 -1.50 -9.64
CA LEU A 56 -16.70 -1.31 -10.84
C LEU A 56 -17.44 -1.83 -12.08
N ARG A 57 -18.01 -0.89 -12.85
CA ARG A 57 -18.62 -1.13 -14.17
C ARG A 57 -17.81 -0.46 -15.27
N GLY A 58 -16.55 -0.89 -15.43
CA GLY A 58 -15.61 -0.30 -16.39
C GLY A 58 -14.63 0.66 -15.73
N GLN A 59 -14.77 1.96 -15.97
CA GLN A 59 -13.90 3.00 -15.41
C GLN A 59 -14.63 3.77 -14.31
N LEU A 60 -13.96 3.98 -13.17
CA LEU A 60 -14.45 4.80 -12.07
C LEU A 60 -13.83 6.19 -12.12
N VAL A 61 -14.64 7.20 -11.80
CA VAL A 61 -14.20 8.58 -11.64
C VAL A 61 -14.24 8.88 -10.16
N LEU A 62 -13.06 8.96 -9.57
CA LEU A 62 -12.88 9.24 -8.16
C LEU A 62 -12.83 10.76 -7.99
N ASP A 63 -13.86 11.31 -7.37
CA ASP A 63 -13.94 12.70 -6.97
C ASP A 63 -13.65 12.85 -5.46
N SER A 64 -13.26 14.05 -5.06
CA SER A 64 -13.13 14.43 -3.64
C SER A 64 -12.14 13.60 -2.79
N LEU A 65 -11.22 12.86 -3.42
CA LEU A 65 -10.20 12.12 -2.68
C LEU A 65 -9.22 13.07 -1.97
N THR A 66 -8.76 12.64 -0.81
CA THR A 66 -7.72 13.35 -0.07
C THR A 66 -6.35 13.17 -0.70
N TYR A 67 -5.45 14.12 -0.45
CA TYR A 67 -4.05 14.02 -0.87
C TYR A 67 -3.28 13.07 0.06
N GLY A 68 -2.60 12.06 -0.49
CA GLY A 68 -1.77 11.14 0.30
C GLY A 68 -1.81 9.69 -0.17
N ILE A 69 -1.37 8.78 0.69
CA ILE A 69 -1.32 7.34 0.41
C ILE A 69 -2.67 6.72 0.77
N HIS A 70 -3.23 5.96 -0.17
CA HIS A 70 -4.50 5.26 -0.03
C HIS A 70 -4.30 3.75 -0.24
N LEU A 71 -5.14 2.95 0.39
CA LEU A 71 -5.28 1.52 0.11
C LEU A 71 -6.46 1.33 -0.84
N LEU A 72 -6.18 0.91 -2.06
CA LEU A 72 -7.17 0.48 -3.03
C LEU A 72 -7.44 -1.01 -2.82
N THR A 73 -8.71 -1.36 -2.61
CA THR A 73 -9.17 -2.72 -2.40
C THR A 73 -10.19 -3.08 -3.48
N ILE A 74 -9.94 -4.16 -4.21
CA ILE A 74 -10.86 -4.73 -5.20
C ILE A 74 -11.38 -6.04 -4.65
N MET A 75 -12.70 -6.17 -4.58
CA MET A 75 -13.39 -7.32 -4.00
C MET A 75 -14.35 -7.96 -4.99
N TRP A 76 -14.44 -9.29 -4.92
CA TRP A 76 -15.42 -10.08 -5.67
C TRP A 76 -15.79 -11.33 -4.87
N ASP A 77 -16.94 -11.91 -5.20
CA ASP A 77 -17.51 -13.04 -4.46
C ASP A 77 -16.57 -14.24 -4.43
N ARG A 78 -16.52 -14.94 -3.29
CA ARG A 78 -15.83 -16.22 -3.18
C ARG A 78 -16.73 -17.35 -3.62
N ASP A 79 -16.26 -18.09 -4.63
CA ASP A 79 -16.89 -19.34 -5.07
C ASP A 79 -16.51 -20.51 -4.15
N VAL A 80 -15.38 -20.42 -3.43
CA VAL A 80 -14.86 -21.49 -2.56
C VAL A 80 -14.56 -20.96 -1.16
N ILE A 81 -15.20 -21.58 -0.16
CA ILE A 81 -14.92 -21.38 1.27
C ILE A 81 -14.54 -22.74 1.85
N THR A 82 -13.36 -22.85 2.46
CA THR A 82 -12.96 -24.12 3.07
C THR A 82 -13.80 -24.42 4.32
N PRO A 83 -14.02 -25.69 4.70
CA PRO A 83 -14.79 -26.04 5.90
C PRO A 83 -14.26 -25.40 7.19
N ASP A 84 -12.95 -25.19 7.29
CA ASP A 84 -12.33 -24.57 8.47
C ASP A 84 -12.48 -23.04 8.48
N GLU A 85 -12.41 -22.39 7.32
CA GLU A 85 -12.82 -20.98 7.19
C GLU A 85 -14.31 -20.82 7.50
N PHE A 86 -15.16 -21.72 7.03
CA PHE A 86 -16.60 -21.66 7.31
C PHE A 86 -16.89 -21.74 8.83
N LYS A 87 -16.17 -22.60 9.56
CA LYS A 87 -16.29 -22.71 11.02
C LYS A 87 -15.79 -21.46 11.75
N SER A 88 -14.72 -20.82 11.28
CA SER A 88 -14.19 -19.59 11.90
C SER A 88 -15.04 -18.36 11.57
N LEU A 89 -15.67 -18.34 10.40
CA LEU A 89 -16.53 -17.26 9.92
C LEU A 89 -17.96 -17.32 10.48
N ARG A 90 -18.40 -18.47 10.98
CA ARG A 90 -19.75 -18.74 11.54
C ARG A 90 -20.32 -17.66 12.47
N PRO A 91 -19.54 -16.99 13.35
CA PRO A 91 -20.05 -15.91 14.20
C PRO A 91 -20.38 -14.61 13.44
N HIS A 92 -19.93 -14.47 12.19
CA HIS A 92 -19.91 -13.22 11.43
C HIS A 92 -20.54 -13.29 10.02
N THR A 93 -20.88 -14.48 9.50
CA THR A 93 -21.26 -14.67 8.08
C THR A 93 -22.69 -15.06 7.77
N LEU A 94 -23.61 -15.09 8.73
CA LEU A 94 -25.03 -15.27 8.37
C LEU A 94 -25.55 -14.12 7.51
N ASP A 95 -24.96 -12.92 7.64
CA ASP A 95 -25.38 -11.71 6.89
C ASP A 95 -24.26 -11.08 6.03
N ASN A 96 -23.03 -11.63 6.02
CA ASN A 96 -21.88 -11.02 5.32
C ASN A 96 -21.26 -11.98 4.29
N PRO A 97 -21.34 -11.68 2.98
CA PRO A 97 -20.70 -12.49 1.95
C PRO A 97 -19.18 -12.51 2.11
N SER A 98 -18.58 -13.67 1.82
CA SER A 98 -17.12 -13.84 1.84
C SER A 98 -16.54 -13.38 0.50
N TYR A 99 -15.59 -12.45 0.54
CA TYR A 99 -14.98 -11.87 -0.66
C TYR A 99 -13.51 -12.29 -0.81
N TYR A 100 -13.09 -12.50 -2.06
CA TYR A 100 -11.69 -12.36 -2.42
C TYR A 100 -11.34 -10.87 -2.38
N SER A 101 -10.12 -10.53 -1.95
CA SER A 101 -9.70 -9.14 -1.83
C SER A 101 -8.29 -8.97 -2.38
N LEU A 102 -8.16 -8.13 -3.39
CA LEU A 102 -6.91 -7.70 -3.96
C LEU A 102 -6.62 -6.26 -3.52
N GLN A 103 -5.45 -6.04 -2.92
CA GLN A 103 -5.10 -4.77 -2.30
C GLN A 103 -3.84 -4.17 -2.94
N LYS A 104 -3.85 -2.85 -3.16
CA LYS A 104 -2.69 -2.09 -3.63
C LYS A 104 -2.65 -0.71 -2.98
N ARG A 105 -1.49 -0.31 -2.50
CA ARG A 105 -1.26 1.05 -2.00
C ARG A 105 -0.97 1.97 -3.17
N VAL A 106 -1.56 3.16 -3.15
CA VAL A 106 -1.42 4.15 -4.22
C VAL A 106 -1.27 5.54 -3.61
N PHE A 107 -0.43 6.37 -4.22
CA PHE A 107 -0.35 7.78 -3.86
C PHE A 107 -1.28 8.59 -4.77
N ILE A 108 -2.18 9.35 -4.15
CA ILE A 108 -3.20 10.13 -4.86
C ILE A 108 -2.95 11.62 -4.62
N ASP A 109 -2.81 12.37 -5.73
CA ASP A 109 -2.73 13.83 -5.75
C ASP A 109 -3.99 14.43 -6.39
N PRO A 110 -5.02 14.81 -5.59
CA PRO A 110 -6.26 15.39 -6.10
C PRO A 110 -6.10 16.80 -6.71
N LYS A 111 -4.91 17.41 -6.63
CA LYS A 111 -4.65 18.73 -7.25
C LYS A 111 -4.33 18.61 -8.74
N ARG A 112 -4.19 17.39 -9.26
CA ARG A 112 -3.88 17.10 -10.66
C ARG A 112 -4.85 16.05 -11.16
N ASP A 113 -5.27 16.20 -12.42
CA ASP A 113 -5.96 15.09 -13.08
C ASP A 113 -4.94 13.97 -13.19
N GLY A 114 -5.39 12.76 -12.94
CA GLY A 114 -4.54 11.59 -12.99
C GLY A 114 -5.33 10.35 -13.36
N ALA A 115 -4.66 9.40 -14.00
CA ALA A 115 -5.14 8.06 -14.22
C ALA A 115 -4.38 7.08 -13.33
N ILE A 116 -5.12 6.13 -12.77
CA ILE A 116 -4.63 4.92 -12.13
C ILE A 116 -5.17 3.75 -12.94
N HIS A 117 -4.28 2.93 -13.46
CA HIS A 117 -4.63 1.69 -14.14
C HIS A 117 -4.01 0.53 -13.38
N LEU A 118 -4.85 -0.23 -12.70
CA LEU A 118 -4.45 -1.45 -12.01
C LEU A 118 -4.74 -2.63 -12.92
N TYR A 119 -3.77 -3.50 -13.14
CA TYR A 119 -3.94 -4.65 -14.01
C TYR A 119 -3.18 -5.88 -13.51
N THR A 120 -3.63 -7.06 -13.92
CA THR A 120 -2.83 -8.27 -13.78
C THR A 120 -1.91 -8.44 -14.98
N PRO A 121 -0.66 -8.89 -14.80
CA PRO A 121 0.21 -9.27 -15.91
C PRO A 121 -0.46 -10.25 -16.87
N ALA A 122 -0.05 -10.21 -18.14
CA ALA A 122 -0.56 -11.13 -19.16
C ALA A 122 -0.31 -12.60 -18.76
N GLY A 123 -1.29 -13.47 -19.02
CA GLY A 123 -1.22 -14.90 -18.73
C GLY A 123 -1.69 -15.31 -17.32
N VAL A 124 -2.05 -14.36 -16.45
CA VAL A 124 -2.67 -14.66 -15.14
C VAL A 124 -4.16 -14.91 -15.32
N THR A 125 -4.65 -16.07 -14.87
CA THR A 125 -6.10 -16.42 -14.88
C THR A 125 -6.78 -16.11 -13.54
N LYS A 126 -8.11 -16.18 -13.51
CA LYS A 126 -8.91 -16.07 -12.28
C LYS A 126 -8.45 -17.08 -11.23
N GLU A 127 -8.32 -18.34 -11.64
CA GLU A 127 -8.02 -19.47 -10.77
C GLU A 127 -6.64 -19.31 -10.15
N MET A 128 -5.65 -18.91 -10.95
CA MET A 128 -4.30 -18.62 -10.47
C MET A 128 -4.29 -17.49 -9.44
N LEU A 129 -5.08 -16.43 -9.67
CA LEU A 129 -5.18 -15.30 -8.76
C LEU A 129 -5.83 -15.72 -7.43
N GLU A 130 -6.94 -16.45 -7.48
CA GLU A 130 -7.66 -16.92 -6.30
C GLU A 130 -6.84 -17.91 -5.48
N GLU A 131 -6.16 -18.85 -6.13
CA GLU A 131 -5.22 -19.77 -5.46
C GLU A 131 -4.10 -19.00 -4.74
N GLN A 132 -3.52 -17.99 -5.39
CA GLN A 132 -2.50 -17.15 -4.77
C GLN A 132 -3.02 -16.36 -3.56
N LEU A 133 -4.26 -15.86 -3.62
CA LEU A 133 -4.89 -15.12 -2.51
C LEU A 133 -5.19 -16.00 -1.30
N LEU A 134 -5.49 -17.29 -1.54
CA LEU A 134 -5.72 -18.31 -0.51
C LEU A 134 -4.43 -18.92 0.04
N SER A 135 -3.32 -18.79 -0.70
CA SER A 135 -2.05 -19.35 -0.26
C SER A 135 -1.48 -18.60 0.95
N ASN A 136 -0.80 -19.34 1.82
CA ASN A 136 -0.04 -18.76 2.94
C ASN A 136 1.13 -17.88 2.47
N GLU A 137 1.49 -17.96 1.18
CA GLU A 137 2.61 -17.27 0.57
C GLU A 137 2.11 -16.38 -0.57
N ARG A 138 1.35 -15.33 -0.24
CA ARG A 138 0.74 -14.41 -1.20
C ARG A 138 1.77 -13.66 -2.07
N THR A 139 2.30 -14.26 -3.12
CA THR A 139 3.34 -13.63 -3.95
C THR A 139 2.78 -12.66 -4.97
N PHE A 140 1.49 -12.77 -5.29
CA PHE A 140 0.84 -11.91 -6.27
C PHE A 140 0.79 -10.45 -5.82
N THR A 141 1.24 -9.55 -6.68
CA THR A 141 1.06 -8.11 -6.56
C THR A 141 0.52 -7.61 -7.89
N PRO A 142 -0.60 -6.87 -7.92
CA PRO A 142 -1.09 -6.32 -9.16
C PRO A 142 -0.13 -5.27 -9.69
N SER A 143 0.01 -5.22 -11.02
CA SER A 143 0.73 -4.16 -11.71
C SER A 143 -0.11 -2.88 -11.67
N ILE A 144 0.58 -1.75 -11.63
CA ILE A 144 -0.07 -0.45 -11.63
C ILE A 144 0.66 0.52 -12.54
N GLU A 145 -0.12 1.26 -13.31
CA GLU A 145 0.31 2.42 -14.06
C GLU A 145 -0.37 3.65 -13.48
N VAL A 146 0.43 4.68 -13.19
CA VAL A 146 -0.05 5.90 -12.57
C VAL A 146 0.48 7.12 -13.31
N GLU A 147 -0.41 8.10 -13.49
CA GLU A 147 -0.02 9.42 -13.99
C GLU A 147 0.49 10.30 -12.84
N GLY A 148 1.43 11.17 -13.16
CA GLY A 148 1.96 12.15 -12.23
C GLY A 148 3.22 11.71 -11.50
N LYS A 149 4.18 12.63 -11.41
CA LYS A 149 5.52 12.37 -10.87
C LYS A 149 5.51 11.81 -9.44
N GLN A 150 4.55 12.21 -8.61
CA GLN A 150 4.47 11.74 -7.22
C GLN A 150 3.96 10.32 -7.09
N ALA A 151 2.92 9.97 -7.87
CA ALA A 151 2.42 8.61 -7.90
C ALA A 151 3.48 7.66 -8.49
N GLN A 152 4.17 8.07 -9.56
CA GLN A 152 5.25 7.29 -10.16
C GLN A 152 6.41 7.08 -9.19
N LEU A 153 6.80 8.11 -8.44
CA LEU A 153 7.87 7.99 -7.45
C LEU A 153 7.44 7.12 -6.25
N TYR A 154 6.17 7.18 -5.84
CA TYR A 154 5.65 6.28 -4.82
C TYR A 154 5.62 4.82 -5.30
N GLU A 155 5.27 4.55 -6.56
CA GLU A 155 5.35 3.21 -7.11
C GLU A 155 6.80 2.71 -7.19
N ALA A 156 7.75 3.59 -7.55
CA ALA A 156 9.17 3.27 -7.49
C ALA A 156 9.61 2.89 -6.05
N TYR A 157 9.11 3.58 -5.03
CA TYR A 157 9.32 3.21 -3.63
C TYR A 157 8.73 1.83 -3.28
N GLU A 158 7.46 1.56 -3.62
CA GLU A 158 6.82 0.26 -3.35
C GLU A 158 7.54 -0.89 -4.08
N SER A 159 8.10 -0.63 -5.28
CA SER A 159 8.85 -1.62 -6.04
C SER A 159 10.10 -2.15 -5.32
N ILE A 160 10.70 -1.36 -4.41
CA ILE A 160 11.86 -1.79 -3.60
C ILE A 160 11.45 -2.98 -2.72
N TRP A 161 10.33 -2.86 -2.00
CA TRP A 161 9.79 -3.93 -1.17
C TRP A 161 9.48 -5.17 -2.00
N HIS A 162 8.80 -4.99 -3.14
CA HIS A 162 8.44 -6.11 -4.02
C HIS A 162 9.67 -6.87 -4.52
N ARG A 163 10.74 -6.17 -4.91
CA ARG A 163 11.99 -6.80 -5.33
C ARG A 163 12.64 -7.62 -4.23
N PHE A 164 12.76 -7.08 -3.00
CA PHE A 164 13.35 -7.82 -1.88
C PHE A 164 12.49 -9.00 -1.45
N ARG A 165 11.16 -8.89 -1.56
CA ARG A 165 10.25 -10.00 -1.33
C ARG A 165 10.46 -11.13 -2.36
N GLN A 166 10.58 -10.79 -3.64
CA GLN A 166 10.89 -11.76 -4.70
C GLN A 166 12.26 -12.42 -4.48
N GLN A 167 13.26 -11.63 -4.10
CA GLN A 167 14.60 -12.13 -3.75
C GLN A 167 14.53 -13.12 -2.58
N TYR A 168 13.79 -12.80 -1.51
CA TYR A 168 13.57 -13.70 -0.37
C TYR A 168 12.97 -15.03 -0.82
N HIS A 169 11.88 -15.00 -1.60
CA HIS A 169 11.23 -16.23 -2.06
C HIS A 169 12.17 -17.08 -2.92
N SER A 170 12.86 -16.48 -3.89
CA SER A 170 13.80 -17.19 -4.77
C SER A 170 14.96 -17.84 -4.00
N GLN A 171 15.57 -17.12 -3.05
CA GLN A 171 16.66 -17.66 -2.23
C GLN A 171 16.17 -18.76 -1.29
N ARG A 172 15.01 -18.56 -0.66
CA ARG A 172 14.40 -19.56 0.21
C ARG A 172 14.06 -20.84 -0.54
N ASP A 173 13.54 -20.75 -1.75
CA ASP A 173 13.20 -21.92 -2.56
C ASP A 173 14.46 -22.69 -3.00
N THR A 174 15.55 -21.98 -3.28
CA THR A 174 16.86 -22.58 -3.53
C THR A 174 17.37 -23.33 -2.30
N LEU A 175 17.28 -22.74 -1.11
CA LEU A 175 17.65 -23.39 0.14
C LEU A 175 16.74 -24.59 0.46
N LYS A 176 15.43 -24.52 0.18
CA LYS A 176 14.51 -25.66 0.33
C LYS A 176 14.93 -26.84 -0.56
N LYS A 177 15.34 -26.58 -1.81
CA LYS A 177 15.86 -27.64 -2.70
C LYS A 177 17.13 -28.30 -2.12
N LEU A 178 18.05 -27.50 -1.57
CA LEU A 178 19.24 -28.03 -0.90
C LEU A 178 18.88 -28.83 0.36
N LEU A 179 17.91 -28.36 1.14
CA LEU A 179 17.40 -29.06 2.31
C LEU A 179 16.85 -30.44 1.95
N TYR A 180 16.01 -30.54 0.91
CA TYR A 180 15.51 -31.82 0.43
C TYR A 180 16.64 -32.73 -0.06
N HIS A 181 17.60 -32.18 -0.80
CA HIS A 181 18.76 -32.95 -1.25
C HIS A 181 19.59 -33.57 -0.11
N TYR A 182 19.84 -32.81 0.96
CA TYR A 182 20.57 -33.34 2.13
C TYR A 182 19.74 -34.34 2.92
N ASN A 183 18.44 -34.11 3.06
CA ASN A 183 17.52 -35.08 3.68
C ASN A 183 17.49 -36.40 2.91
N ASP A 184 17.40 -36.38 1.58
CA ASP A 184 17.40 -37.58 0.73
C ASP A 184 18.71 -38.38 0.85
N LYS A 185 19.82 -37.70 1.18
CA LYS A 185 21.14 -38.29 1.45
C LYS A 185 21.35 -38.70 2.91
N ASN A 186 20.37 -38.49 3.80
CA ASN A 186 20.48 -38.65 5.24
C ASN A 186 21.63 -37.81 5.88
N ASP A 187 22.05 -36.71 5.25
CA ASP A 187 23.02 -35.77 5.82
C ASP A 187 22.30 -34.76 6.72
N LEU A 188 21.96 -35.21 7.92
CA LEU A 188 21.16 -34.42 8.88
C LEU A 188 21.89 -33.17 9.38
N GLN A 189 23.23 -33.17 9.39
CA GLN A 189 24.01 -32.02 9.83
C GLN A 189 23.89 -30.88 8.82
N GLN A 190 24.08 -31.16 7.53
CA GLN A 190 23.91 -30.15 6.48
C GLN A 190 22.45 -29.72 6.35
N ALA A 191 21.50 -30.65 6.48
CA ALA A 191 20.07 -30.32 6.50
C ALA A 191 19.72 -29.35 7.63
N ALA A 192 20.22 -29.58 8.86
CA ALA A 192 20.00 -28.67 9.98
C ALA A 192 20.59 -27.28 9.75
N ALA A 193 21.81 -27.20 9.18
CA ALA A 193 22.45 -25.94 8.84
C ALA A 193 21.65 -25.14 7.81
N VAL A 194 21.20 -25.79 6.72
CA VAL A 194 20.36 -25.16 5.70
C VAL A 194 19.02 -24.71 6.28
N ASN A 195 18.40 -25.52 7.14
CA ASN A 195 17.14 -25.14 7.79
C ASN A 195 17.30 -23.89 8.69
N SER A 196 18.44 -23.75 9.39
CA SER A 196 18.74 -22.51 10.13
C SER A 196 18.87 -21.31 9.19
N GLN A 197 19.59 -21.47 8.07
CA GLN A 197 19.71 -20.41 7.07
C GLN A 197 18.35 -19.96 6.52
N ILE A 198 17.42 -20.90 6.27
CA ILE A 198 16.06 -20.59 5.83
C ILE A 198 15.32 -19.74 6.86
N LYS A 199 15.42 -20.10 8.16
CA LYS A 199 14.76 -19.38 9.25
C LYS A 199 15.27 -17.95 9.39
N ASP A 200 16.58 -17.77 9.27
CA ASP A 200 17.23 -16.48 9.49
C ASP A 200 17.36 -15.63 8.21
N LEU A 201 17.01 -16.17 7.04
CA LEU A 201 17.20 -15.51 5.75
C LEU A 201 16.60 -14.11 5.70
N TRP A 202 15.38 -13.95 6.22
CA TRP A 202 14.69 -12.66 6.22
C TRP A 202 15.41 -11.64 7.10
N THR A 203 15.63 -11.99 8.37
CA THR A 203 16.15 -11.07 9.40
C THR A 203 17.63 -10.76 9.22
N SER A 204 18.44 -11.74 8.81
CA SER A 204 19.89 -11.59 8.71
C SER A 204 20.36 -11.01 7.37
N THR A 205 19.64 -11.30 6.27
CA THR A 205 20.12 -11.02 4.92
C THR A 205 19.22 -10.04 4.18
N ILE A 206 17.93 -10.36 4.06
CA ILE A 206 17.03 -9.59 3.20
C ILE A 206 16.64 -8.25 3.84
N LEU A 207 16.21 -8.26 5.10
CA LEU A 207 15.73 -7.07 5.80
C LEU A 207 16.80 -5.96 5.91
N PRO A 208 18.07 -6.24 6.29
CA PRO A 208 19.09 -5.19 6.34
C PRO A 208 19.39 -4.56 4.98
N GLN A 209 19.35 -5.35 3.89
CA GLN A 209 19.54 -4.85 2.53
C GLN A 209 18.36 -3.97 2.10
N TYR A 210 17.14 -4.43 2.36
CA TYR A 210 15.91 -3.68 2.12
C TYR A 210 15.94 -2.33 2.85
N GLU A 211 16.20 -2.31 4.16
CA GLU A 211 16.19 -1.08 4.95
C GLU A 211 17.27 -0.08 4.51
N LYS A 212 18.44 -0.58 4.13
CA LYS A 212 19.51 0.26 3.58
C LYS A 212 19.08 0.93 2.29
N GLU A 213 18.44 0.19 1.40
CA GLU A 213 17.98 0.73 0.11
C GLU A 213 16.77 1.65 0.25
N GLU A 214 15.82 1.29 1.13
CA GLU A 214 14.67 2.10 1.51
C GLU A 214 15.13 3.48 2.00
N LYS A 215 16.05 3.51 2.98
CA LYS A 215 16.56 4.77 3.53
C LYS A 215 17.33 5.59 2.50
N ARG A 216 18.15 4.94 1.67
CA ARG A 216 18.86 5.60 0.57
C ARG A 216 17.88 6.29 -0.38
N PHE A 217 16.86 5.57 -0.84
CA PHE A 217 15.84 6.12 -1.74
C PHE A 217 15.16 7.35 -1.13
N LEU A 218 14.78 7.28 0.15
CA LEU A 218 14.10 8.39 0.83
C LEU A 218 15.02 9.60 1.06
N ILE A 219 16.31 9.39 1.29
CA ILE A 219 17.30 10.49 1.41
C ILE A 219 17.48 11.16 0.04
N GLU A 220 17.68 10.38 -1.02
CA GLU A 220 17.84 10.89 -2.39
C GLU A 220 16.64 11.74 -2.85
N HIS A 221 15.45 11.42 -2.34
CA HIS A 221 14.19 12.11 -2.65
C HIS A 221 13.65 12.94 -1.49
N ALA A 222 14.46 13.31 -0.50
CA ALA A 222 14.00 13.99 0.71
C ALA A 222 13.33 15.35 0.45
N ASN A 223 13.62 15.97 -0.70
CA ASN A 223 12.97 17.19 -1.17
C ASN A 223 11.58 16.97 -1.81
N ASN A 224 11.11 15.73 -1.86
CA ASN A 224 9.82 15.36 -2.40
C ASN A 224 8.75 15.24 -1.30
N VAL A 225 7.55 15.77 -1.59
CA VAL A 225 6.38 15.74 -0.73
C VAL A 225 5.89 14.33 -0.38
N ILE A 226 6.24 13.29 -1.14
CA ILE A 226 5.84 11.90 -0.80
C ILE A 226 6.56 11.38 0.44
N VAL A 227 7.80 11.83 0.69
CA VAL A 227 8.65 11.28 1.76
C VAL A 227 8.00 11.45 3.13
N PRO A 228 7.44 12.62 3.48
CA PRO A 228 6.65 12.76 4.70
C PRO A 228 5.52 11.73 4.86
N PHE A 229 4.75 11.46 3.80
CA PHE A 229 3.64 10.51 3.86
C PHE A 229 4.13 9.07 4.02
N ILE A 230 5.24 8.72 3.36
CA ILE A 230 5.88 7.41 3.55
C ILE A 230 6.32 7.26 5.00
N LEU A 231 7.01 8.26 5.56
CA LEU A 231 7.48 8.23 6.95
C LEU A 231 6.32 8.14 7.95
N HIS A 232 5.22 8.84 7.71
CA HIS A 232 4.04 8.79 8.56
C HIS A 232 3.43 7.38 8.64
N ASN A 233 3.40 6.67 7.52
CA ASN A 233 2.90 5.28 7.46
C ASN A 233 3.93 4.25 7.95
N ARG A 234 5.23 4.52 7.78
CA ARG A 234 6.31 3.58 8.08
C ARG A 234 6.72 3.59 9.55
N ILE A 235 6.74 4.76 10.19
CA ILE A 235 7.22 4.95 11.55
C ILE A 235 6.06 4.72 12.54
N THR A 236 6.07 3.54 13.15
CA THR A 236 5.04 3.14 14.14
C THR A 236 5.57 3.06 15.57
N SER A 237 6.89 3.15 15.76
CA SER A 237 7.55 3.10 17.07
C SER A 237 8.71 4.08 17.15
N GLN A 238 9.15 4.36 18.39
CA GLN A 238 10.30 5.23 18.62
C GLN A 238 11.61 4.63 18.10
N GLU A 239 11.77 3.32 18.12
CA GLU A 239 12.94 2.63 17.56
C GLU A 239 13.03 2.85 16.04
N ILE A 240 11.92 2.64 15.34
CA ILE A 240 11.85 2.89 13.90
C ILE A 240 12.11 4.36 13.62
N TYR A 241 11.54 5.29 14.42
CA TYR A 241 11.81 6.72 14.29
C TYR A 241 13.31 7.03 14.33
N GLN A 242 14.04 6.52 15.33
CA GLN A 242 15.50 6.74 15.42
C GLN A 242 16.23 6.20 14.19
N SER A 243 15.81 5.04 13.70
CA SER A 243 16.41 4.42 12.51
C SER A 243 16.20 5.24 11.22
N PHE A 244 15.15 6.07 11.16
CA PHE A 244 14.80 6.95 10.03
C PHE A 244 15.17 8.42 10.28
N LYS A 245 15.78 8.76 11.42
CA LYS A 245 16.22 10.13 11.73
C LYS A 245 17.09 10.75 10.62
N PRO A 246 18.04 10.04 9.98
CA PRO A 246 18.81 10.61 8.87
C PRO A 246 17.95 11.03 7.67
N VAL A 247 16.86 10.31 7.39
CA VAL A 247 15.90 10.69 6.34
C VAL A 247 15.17 11.97 6.74
N ILE A 248 14.73 12.06 7.99
CA ILE A 248 14.04 13.25 8.52
C ILE A 248 14.95 14.47 8.48
N ASP A 249 16.22 14.32 8.90
CA ASP A 249 17.19 15.41 8.91
C ASP A 249 17.50 15.93 7.49
N ALA A 250 17.50 15.04 6.49
CA ALA A 250 17.71 15.38 5.09
C ALA A 250 16.51 16.12 4.43
N MET A 251 15.31 16.06 5.02
CA MET A 251 14.14 16.74 4.47
C MET A 251 14.25 18.27 4.62
N PRO A 252 13.78 19.06 3.63
CA PRO A 252 13.62 20.49 3.78
C PRO A 252 12.71 20.86 4.96
N GLU A 253 12.96 22.03 5.55
CA GLU A 253 12.22 22.52 6.72
C GLU A 253 10.70 22.48 6.53
N LYS A 254 10.18 22.91 5.37
CA LYS A 254 8.74 22.87 5.04
C LYS A 254 8.07 21.51 5.24
N TYR A 255 8.82 20.41 5.16
CA TYR A 255 8.30 19.06 5.37
C TYR A 255 8.53 18.55 6.79
N ARG A 256 9.66 18.91 7.42
CA ARG A 256 9.91 18.63 8.84
C ARG A 256 8.89 19.33 9.75
N GLU A 257 8.41 20.49 9.32
CA GLU A 257 7.44 21.30 10.05
C GLU A 257 6.00 20.79 9.96
N LEU A 258 5.72 19.79 9.12
CA LEU A 258 4.40 19.16 9.06
C LEU A 258 4.05 18.55 10.42
N SER A 259 2.83 18.80 10.90
CA SER A 259 2.38 18.43 12.25
C SER A 259 2.53 16.93 12.52
N PHE A 260 2.18 16.09 11.54
CA PHE A 260 2.31 14.64 11.66
C PHE A 260 3.77 14.18 11.69
N ILE A 261 4.70 14.86 11.02
CA ILE A 261 6.14 14.57 11.09
C ILE A 261 6.71 14.93 12.45
N LYS A 262 6.36 16.11 12.98
CA LYS A 262 6.71 16.49 14.36
C LYS A 262 6.13 15.52 15.38
N GLY A 263 4.96 14.95 15.10
CA GLY A 263 4.31 13.94 15.93
C GLY A 263 5.13 12.65 16.07
N LEU A 264 5.91 12.28 15.04
CA LEU A 264 6.70 11.03 15.04
C LEU A 264 7.76 11.02 16.15
N ALA A 265 8.33 12.17 16.51
CA ALA A 265 9.31 12.27 17.59
C ALA A 265 8.73 12.00 18.99
N LYS A 266 7.40 12.02 19.13
CA LYS A 266 6.66 11.83 20.37
C LYS A 266 6.08 10.43 20.53
N LEU A 267 6.38 9.52 19.59
CA LEU A 267 5.94 8.13 19.70
C LEU A 267 6.52 7.51 20.96
N ARG A 268 5.70 6.72 21.65
CA ARG A 268 6.16 5.97 22.83
C ARG A 268 7.13 4.89 22.35
N SER A 269 8.19 4.65 23.12
CA SER A 269 8.97 3.42 22.99
C SER A 269 8.00 2.26 23.21
N GLY A 270 7.93 1.33 22.26
CA GLY A 270 7.15 0.11 22.43
C GLY A 270 7.68 -0.67 23.64
N ASN A 271 6.77 -1.17 24.48
CA ASN A 271 7.08 -2.21 25.46
C ASN A 271 7.24 -3.55 24.76
#